data_AF-A0A8J2YX74-F1
#
_entry.id   AF-A0A8J2YX74-F1
#
_cell.length_a   1.000
_cell.length_b   1.000
_cell.length_c   1.000
_cell.angle_alpha   90.00
_cell.angle_beta   90.00
_cell.angle_gamma   90.00
#
_symmetry.space_group_name_H-M   'P 1'
#
loop_
_entity.id
_entity.type
_entity.pdbx_description
1 polymer ?
#
loop_
_entity_poly.entity_id
_entity_poly.type
_entity_poly.pdbx_seq_one_letter_code
_entity_poly.pdbx_strand_id
1 'polypeptide(L)' 'MADLVDIAIPASAQPVAEALGLKVQRSVTSGARIRQIPRDEAELVIEYLQQSGFPARIVEPEPRDRPGTTRAA' A
#
# COMPACT_ATOMS: atom_id res chain seq x y z
N MET A 1 -17.10 -3.91 10.81
CA MET A 1 -16.36 -3.14 9.80
C MET A 1 -14.91 -3.58 9.93
N ALA A 2 -14.28 -4.04 8.86
CA ALA A 2 -12.85 -4.34 8.90
C ALA A 2 -12.08 -3.03 8.79
N ASP A 3 -11.11 -2.82 9.68
CA ASP A 3 -10.22 -1.66 9.62
C ASP A 3 -9.28 -1.85 8.43
N LEU A 4 -9.57 -1.12 7.34
CA LEU A 4 -8.77 -1.14 6.13
C LEU A 4 -7.61 -0.15 6.27
N VAL A 5 -6.40 -0.64 6.03
CA VAL A 5 -5.16 0.12 6.13
C VAL A 5 -4.38 0.07 4.82
N ASP A 6 -3.45 1.00 4.67
CA ASP A 6 -2.49 1.01 3.58
C ASP A 6 -1.10 0.60 4.11
N ILE A 7 -0.26 0.02 3.26
CA ILE A 7 1.11 -0.43 3.61
C ILE A 7 2.08 0.29 2.68
N ALA A 8 3.07 0.97 3.26
CA ALA A 8 4.17 1.56 2.49
C ALA A 8 5.30 0.54 2.29
N ILE A 9 5.71 0.36 1.04
CA ILE A 9 6.76 -0.56 0.62
C ILE A 9 7.73 0.14 -0.36
N PRO A 10 9.01 -0.26 -0.44
CA PRO A 10 9.90 0.22 -1.48
C PRO A 10 9.43 -0.24 -2.86
N ALA A 11 9.77 0.50 -3.90
CA ALA A 11 9.42 0.13 -5.28
C ALA A 11 9.98 -1.24 -5.69
N SER A 12 11.11 -1.66 -5.10
CA SER A 12 11.68 -2.99 -5.31
C SER A 12 10.82 -4.15 -4.77
N ALA A 13 9.93 -3.88 -3.80
CA ALA A 13 9.01 -4.86 -3.24
C ALA A 13 7.70 -4.99 -4.02
N GLN A 14 7.44 -4.08 -4.97
CA GLN A 14 6.25 -4.11 -5.82
C GLN A 14 6.02 -5.46 -6.52
N PRO A 15 6.99 -6.05 -7.25
CA PRO A 15 6.74 -7.32 -7.94
C PRO A 15 6.42 -8.46 -6.97
N VAL A 16 6.96 -8.42 -5.74
CA VAL A 16 6.65 -9.40 -4.70
C VAL A 16 5.22 -9.22 -4.20
N ALA A 17 4.80 -7.99 -3.91
CA ALA A 17 3.44 -7.70 -3.49
C ALA A 17 2.41 -8.02 -4.58
N GLU A 18 2.71 -7.75 -5.85
CA GLU A 18 1.85 -8.12 -6.98
C GLU A 18 1.77 -9.64 -7.16
N ALA A 19 2.87 -10.38 -6.96
CA ALA A 19 2.87 -11.84 -6.99
C ALA A 19 2.00 -12.47 -5.89
N LEU A 20 1.83 -11.77 -4.76
CA LEU A 20 0.90 -12.14 -3.68
C LEU A 20 -0.57 -11.77 -4.00
N GLY A 21 -0.84 -11.20 -5.17
CA GLY A 21 -2.18 -10.77 -5.59
C GLY A 21 -2.62 -9.45 -4.97
N LEU A 22 -1.71 -8.69 -4.36
CA LEU A 22 -2.03 -7.45 -3.68
C LEU A 22 -2.10 -6.28 -4.66
N LYS A 23 -3.03 -5.35 -4.41
CA LYS A 23 -3.17 -4.13 -5.22
C LYS A 23 -2.16 -3.09 -4.79
N VAL A 24 -1.11 -2.92 -5.58
CA VAL A 24 -0.07 -1.91 -5.37
C VAL A 24 -0.37 -0.66 -6.19
N GLN A 25 -0.31 0.51 -5.56
CA GLN A 25 -0.23 1.80 -6.22
C GLN A 25 1.19 2.34 -6.13
N ARG A 26 1.73 2.74 -7.28
CA ARG A 26 3.01 3.44 -7.39
C ARG A 26 2.77 4.95 -7.36
N SER A 27 3.48 5.63 -6.47
CA SER A 27 3.63 7.08 -6.45
C SER A 27 5.07 7.46 -6.83
N VAL A 28 5.21 8.48 -7.64
CA VAL A 28 6.53 8.99 -8.07
C VAL A 28 7.26 9.69 -6.92
N THR A 29 6.52 10.24 -5.95
CA THR A 29 7.05 11.00 -4.81
C THR A 29 7.16 10.19 -3.53
N SER A 30 6.34 9.15 -3.36
CA SER A 30 6.19 8.42 -2.10
C SER A 30 6.45 6.90 -2.19
N GLY A 31 6.91 6.39 -3.35
CA GLY A 31 7.28 4.99 -3.52
C GLY A 31 6.10 4.09 -3.89
N ALA A 32 6.07 2.85 -3.40
CA ALA A 32 4.98 1.91 -3.65
C ALA A 32 4.11 1.74 -2.39
N ARG A 33 2.80 1.58 -2.57
CA ARG A 33 1.86 1.33 -1.49
C ARG A 33 0.88 0.24 -1.83
N ILE A 34 0.62 -0.63 -0.88
CA ILE A 34 -0.44 -1.62 -0.95
C ILE A 34 -1.68 -1.02 -0.28
N ARG A 35 -2.84 -1.06 -0.93
CA ARG A 35 -4.02 -0.31 -0.47
C ARG A 35 -5.17 -1.19 -0.04
N GLN A 36 -5.95 -0.67 0.93
CA GLN A 36 -7.23 -1.22 1.37
C GLN A 36 -7.14 -2.67 1.83
N ILE A 37 -6.15 -2.99 2.65
CA ILE A 37 -5.96 -4.32 3.23
C ILE A 37 -6.54 -4.35 4.65
N PRO A 38 -7.28 -5.41 5.04
CA PRO A 38 -7.68 -5.60 6.44
C PRO A 38 -6.45 -5.60 7.35
N ARG A 39 -6.51 -4.92 8.49
CA ARG A 39 -5.36 -4.82 9.40
C ARG A 39 -4.71 -6.17 9.73
N ASP A 40 -5.51 -7.20 9.95
CA ASP A 40 -5.03 -8.56 10.24
C ASP A 40 -4.19 -9.14 9.07
N GLU A 41 -4.63 -8.92 7.83
CA GLU A 41 -3.87 -9.31 6.63
C GLU A 41 -2.64 -8.41 6.44
N ALA A 42 -2.72 -7.13 6.80
CA ALA A 42 -1.60 -6.20 6.65
C ALA A 42 -0.41 -6.59 7.53
N GLU A 43 -0.67 -7.08 8.75
CA GLU A 43 0.36 -7.58 9.65
C GLU A 43 1.09 -8.79 9.04
N LEU A 44 0.35 -9.73 8.44
CA LEU A 44 0.93 -10.89 7.74
C LEU A 44 1.77 -10.48 6.54
N VAL A 45 1.29 -9.51 5.74
CA VAL A 45 2.02 -8.99 4.58
C VAL A 45 3.31 -8.31 5.00
N ILE A 46 3.29 -7.53 6.09
CA ILE A 46 4.49 -6.87 6.62
C ILE A 46 5.51 -7.91 7.07
N GLU A 47 5.08 -8.94 7.81
CA GLU A 47 5.96 -10.00 8.26
C GLU A 47 6.64 -10.70 7.07
N TYR A 48 5.85 -11.07 6.05
CA TYR A 48 6.38 -11.72 4.84
C TYR A 48 7.38 -10.84 4.09
N LEU A 49 7.07 -9.55 3.92
CA LEU A 49 7.96 -8.62 3.23
C LEU A 49 9.26 -8.42 4.01
N GLN A 50 9.20 -8.32 5.34
CA GLN A 50 10.39 -8.20 6.18
C GLN A 50 11.26 -9.46 6.14
N GLN A 51 10.67 -10.66 6.17
CA GLN A 51 11.38 -11.93 6.00
C GLN A 51 12.04 -12.02 4.61
N SER A 52 11.42 -11.42 3.60
CA SER A 52 11.96 -11.31 2.24
C SER A 52 13.01 -10.20 2.08
N GLY A 53 13.34 -9.47 3.16
CA GLY A 53 14.35 -8.41 3.16
C GLY A 53 13.85 -7.04 2.71
N PHE A 54 12.53 -6.86 2.58
CA PHE A 54 11.92 -5.58 2.20
C PHE A 54 11.32 -4.85 3.41
N PRO A 55 11.71 -3.60 3.67
CA PRO A 55 11.06 -2.82 4.72
C PRO A 55 9.60 -2.53 4.33
N ALA A 56 8.67 -2.86 5.23
CA ALA A 56 7.24 -2.59 5.07
C ALA A 56 6.65 -2.04 6.37
N ARG A 57 5.71 -1.10 6.27
CA ARG A 57 5.01 -0.53 7.44
C ARG A 57 3.57 -0.14 7.13
N ILE A 58 2.69 -0.26 8.11
CA ILE A 58 1.33 0.29 8.04
C ILE A 58 1.42 1.82 7.99
N VAL A 59 0.64 2.43 7.12
CA VAL A 59 0.45 3.87 7.04
C VAL A 59 -1.04 4.19 7.09
N GLU A 60 -1.38 5.38 7.58
CA GLU A 60 -2.75 5.86 7.50
C GLU A 60 -3.20 5.89 6.04
N PRO A 61 -4.43 5.45 5.73
CA PRO A 61 -4.93 5.47 4.38
C PRO A 61 -4.99 6.92 3.92
N GLU A 62 -4.20 7.25 2.89
CA GLU A 62 -4.29 8.58 2.30
C GLU A 62 -5.71 8.76 1.76
N PRO A 63 -6.36 9.91 2.04
CA PRO A 63 -7.65 10.20 1.44
C PRO A 63 -7.48 10.04 -0.06
N ARG A 64 -8.31 9.19 -0.68
CA ARG A 64 -8.33 9.00 -2.13
C ARG A 64 -8.20 10.38 -2.76
N ASP A 65 -7.09 10.62 -3.45
CA ASP A 65 -7.04 11.65 -4.46
C ASP A 65 -8.22 11.32 -5.40
N ARG A 66 -9.33 12.03 -5.24
CA ARG A 66 -10.46 11.90 -6.16
C ARG A 66 -9.91 12.39 -7.49
N PRO A 67 -9.86 11.58 -8.55
CA PRO A 67 -9.66 12.13 -9.88
C PRO A 67 -10.94 12.88 -10.23
N GLY A 68 -11.04 14.17 -9.85
CA GLY A 68 -12.26 14.92 -10.13
C GLY A 68 -12.61 16.09 -9.22
N THR A 69 -11.65 16.81 -8.62
CA THR A 69 -11.93 18.22 -8.36
C THR A 69 -11.64 18.97 -9.66
N THR A 70 -12.67 19.09 -10.49
CA THR A 70 -12.75 20.11 -11.54
C THR A 70 -12.15 21.39 -10.99
N ARG A 71 -11.07 21.86 -11.61
CA ARG A 71 -10.62 23.24 -11.45
C ARG A 71 -11.72 24.10 -12.08
N ALA A 72 -12.71 24.47 -11.27
CA ALA A 72 -13.76 25.40 -11.63
C ALA A 72 -13.39 26.77 -11.08
N ALA A 73 -13.52 27.77 -11.97
CA ALA A 73 -13.33 29.21 -11.83
C ALA A 73 -11.88 29.71 -11.76
#